data_AF-A0A091S9N3-F1
#
_entry.id   AF-A0A091S9N3-F1
#
_cell.length_a   1.000
_cell.length_b   1.000
_cell.length_c   1.000
_cell.angle_alpha   90.00
_cell.angle_beta   90.00
_cell.angle_gamma   90.00
#
_symmetry.space_group_name_H-M   'P 1'
#
loop_
_entity.id
_entity.type
_entity.pdbx_description
1 polymer ?
#
loop_
_entity_poly.entity_id
_entity_poly.type
_entity_poly.pdbx_seq_one_letter_code
_entity_poly.pdbx_strand_id
1 'polypeptide(L)'
;FRSLLLLLLAMLSASSSAYGKVIQPGLKVESLFKQAYAGCLTPKDSKFPQTVRVNISISNTNQDNKMIPDISSRSLAPWDYSIDEDHNRFPHVIADATCRPRCVNLDGQLDHRLNSVPIKQEILVLRREQKGCHQTYRLEKKTITVGCTCVTPLIRHQA
;
A
#
# COMPACT_ATOMS: atom_id res chain seq x y z
N PHE A 1 -37.22 -30.75 57.99
CA PHE A 1 -36.23 -29.77 57.46
C PHE A 1 -35.06 -30.37 56.67
N ARG A 2 -34.69 -31.66 56.81
CA ARG A 2 -33.66 -32.29 55.93
C ARG A 2 -34.19 -32.91 54.63
N SER A 3 -35.47 -33.32 54.60
CA SER A 3 -36.08 -33.96 53.43
C SER A 3 -36.47 -32.97 52.32
N LEU A 4 -36.88 -31.74 52.68
CA LEU A 4 -37.16 -30.68 51.71
C LEU A 4 -35.90 -30.12 51.03
N LEU A 5 -34.76 -30.15 51.72
CA LEU A 5 -33.48 -29.69 51.17
C LEU A 5 -32.94 -30.64 50.08
N LEU A 6 -33.18 -31.94 50.23
CA LEU A 6 -32.79 -32.95 49.24
C LEU A 6 -33.65 -32.90 47.97
N LEU A 7 -34.93 -32.55 48.09
CA LEU A 7 -35.81 -32.32 46.93
C LEU A 7 -35.46 -31.03 46.18
N LEU A 8 -35.02 -29.97 46.87
CA LEU A 8 -34.53 -28.74 46.23
C LEU A 8 -33.21 -28.93 45.48
N LEU A 9 -32.30 -29.77 45.99
CA LEU A 9 -31.04 -30.07 45.31
C LEU A 9 -31.22 -30.98 44.08
N ALA A 10 -32.25 -31.82 44.04
CA ALA A 10 -32.55 -32.68 42.89
C ALA A 10 -33.20 -31.95 41.71
N MET A 11 -33.80 -30.77 41.95
CA MET A 11 -34.40 -29.93 40.89
C MET A 11 -33.40 -28.97 40.22
N LEU A 12 -32.18 -28.86 40.76
CA LEU A 12 -31.10 -28.04 40.19
C LEU A 12 -30.19 -28.82 39.21
N SER A 13 -30.40 -30.12 39.03
CA SER A 13 -29.61 -30.96 38.12
C SER A 13 -30.29 -31.25 36.76
N ALA A 14 -31.37 -30.56 36.41
CA ALA A 14 -32.07 -30.78 35.14
C ALA A 14 -32.17 -29.52 34.28
N SER A 15 -31.01 -29.02 33.81
CA SER A 15 -30.96 -28.24 32.56
C SER A 15 -29.56 -28.23 31.96
N SER A 16 -29.00 -29.40 31.66
CA SER A 16 -27.97 -29.51 30.63
C SER A 16 -28.65 -29.39 29.27
N SER A 17 -28.96 -28.17 28.86
CA SER A 17 -29.22 -27.89 27.45
C SER A 17 -27.88 -27.97 26.73
N ALA A 18 -27.63 -29.13 26.12
CA ALA A 18 -26.59 -29.26 25.12
C ALA A 18 -27.03 -28.48 23.88
N TYR A 19 -26.92 -27.14 23.91
CA TYR A 19 -26.76 -26.37 22.69
C TYR A 19 -25.36 -26.67 22.18
N GLY A 20 -25.22 -27.81 21.50
CA GLY A 20 -24.15 -28.03 20.57
C GLY A 20 -24.19 -26.86 19.58
N LYS A 21 -23.26 -25.92 19.72
CA LYS A 21 -22.94 -24.97 18.67
C LYS A 21 -22.49 -25.84 17.52
N VAL A 22 -23.37 -26.09 16.56
CA VAL A 22 -22.97 -26.53 15.24
C VAL A 22 -21.99 -25.46 14.78
N ILE A 23 -20.71 -25.80 14.83
CA ILE A 23 -19.68 -25.09 14.08
C ILE A 23 -20.17 -25.20 12.64
N GLN A 24 -20.80 -24.14 12.14
CA GLN A 24 -21.00 -24.02 10.71
C GLN A 24 -19.60 -24.12 10.10
N PRO A 25 -19.33 -25.16 9.29
CA PRO A 25 -18.07 -25.22 8.57
C PRO A 25 -18.01 -23.96 7.71
N GLY A 26 -16.83 -23.35 7.72
CA GLY A 26 -16.58 -21.97 7.35
C GLY A 26 -17.46 -21.45 6.22
N LEU A 27 -17.94 -20.22 6.41
CA LEU A 27 -18.44 -19.36 5.34
C LEU A 27 -17.49 -19.55 4.16
N LYS A 28 -17.91 -20.37 3.20
CA LYS A 28 -17.09 -20.80 2.10
C LYS A 28 -16.91 -19.53 1.30
N VAL A 29 -15.77 -18.87 1.47
CA VAL A 29 -15.41 -17.66 0.72
C VAL A 29 -15.61 -17.92 -0.78
N GLU A 30 -15.46 -19.18 -1.20
CA GLU A 30 -15.79 -19.71 -2.52
C GLU A 30 -17.26 -19.49 -2.97
N SER A 31 -18.26 -19.51 -2.08
CA SER A 31 -19.67 -19.27 -2.46
C SER A 31 -19.99 -17.78 -2.60
N LEU A 32 -19.35 -16.91 -1.81
CA LEU A 32 -19.44 -15.45 -1.98
C LEU A 32 -18.82 -15.01 -3.31
N PHE A 33 -17.74 -15.68 -3.75
CA PHE A 33 -17.18 -15.48 -5.09
C PHE A 33 -18.06 -16.08 -6.19
N LYS A 34 -18.77 -17.19 -5.99
CA LYS A 34 -19.64 -17.76 -7.04
C LYS A 34 -20.89 -16.92 -7.33
N GLN A 35 -21.43 -16.23 -6.33
CA GLN A 35 -22.68 -15.46 -6.49
C GLN A 35 -22.51 -14.15 -7.29
N ALA A 36 -21.28 -13.65 -7.46
CA ALA A 36 -20.99 -12.39 -8.17
C ALA A 36 -20.66 -12.57 -9.67
N TYR A 37 -20.71 -13.79 -10.21
CA TYR A 37 -20.12 -14.14 -11.52
C TYR A 37 -21.11 -14.70 -12.56
N ALA A 38 -22.40 -14.37 -12.46
CA ALA A 38 -23.36 -14.71 -13.52
C ALA A 38 -23.11 -13.85 -14.78
N GLY A 39 -22.30 -14.34 -15.73
CA GLY A 39 -22.14 -13.74 -17.06
C GLY A 39 -20.72 -13.58 -17.60
N CYS A 40 -19.69 -14.05 -16.89
CA CYS A 40 -18.30 -13.70 -17.21
C CYS A 40 -17.57 -14.89 -17.81
N LEU A 41 -17.13 -14.74 -19.06
CA LEU A 41 -16.36 -15.77 -19.77
C LEU A 41 -14.96 -15.92 -19.14
N THR A 42 -14.60 -17.13 -18.75
CA THR A 42 -13.25 -17.45 -18.29
C THR A 42 -12.27 -17.35 -19.47
N PRO A 43 -11.02 -16.87 -19.24
CA PRO A 43 -10.02 -16.79 -20.30
C PRO A 43 -9.81 -18.15 -20.98
N LYS A 44 -9.88 -18.18 -22.31
CA LYS A 44 -9.57 -19.36 -23.15
C LYS A 44 -8.08 -19.70 -23.01
N ASP A 45 -7.78 -20.99 -22.86
CA ASP A 45 -6.42 -21.51 -22.70
C ASP A 45 -5.51 -21.10 -23.88
N SER A 46 -4.66 -20.09 -23.66
CA SER A 46 -3.57 -19.74 -24.56
C SER A 46 -2.25 -20.35 -24.07
N LYS A 47 -1.40 -20.80 -25.00
CA LYS A 47 -0.07 -21.40 -24.71
C LYS A 47 0.85 -20.51 -23.85
N PHE A 48 0.56 -19.21 -23.77
CA PHE A 48 1.19 -18.27 -22.85
C PHE A 48 0.11 -17.59 -22.00
N PRO A 49 0.27 -17.50 -20.66
CA PRO A 49 -0.71 -16.85 -19.81
C PRO A 49 -0.71 -15.34 -20.06
N GLN A 50 -1.88 -14.77 -20.36
CA GLN A 50 -2.03 -13.31 -20.48
C GLN A 50 -2.02 -12.59 -19.13
N THR A 51 -2.22 -13.33 -18.03
CA THR A 51 -2.25 -12.81 -16.66
C THR A 51 -1.53 -13.77 -15.71
N VAL A 52 -0.88 -13.23 -14.68
CA VAL A 52 -0.20 -14.01 -13.65
C VAL A 52 -0.95 -13.81 -12.33
N ARG A 53 -1.20 -14.90 -11.59
CA ARG A 53 -1.74 -14.80 -10.23
C ARG A 53 -0.60 -14.53 -9.27
N VAL A 54 -0.66 -13.38 -8.61
CA VAL A 54 0.30 -12.98 -7.58
C VAL A 54 -0.39 -12.96 -6.22
N ASN A 55 0.24 -13.57 -5.22
CA ASN A 55 -0.17 -13.42 -3.83
C ASN A 55 0.46 -12.13 -3.29
N ILE A 56 -0.37 -11.13 -3.01
CA ILE A 56 0.07 -9.81 -2.55
C ILE A 56 -0.02 -9.74 -1.01
N SER A 57 0.48 -10.76 -0.32
CA SER A 57 0.67 -10.71 1.13
C SER A 57 1.90 -9.85 1.40
N ILE A 58 1.69 -8.53 1.55
CA ILE A 58 2.74 -7.58 1.89
C ILE A 58 3.06 -7.79 3.37
N SER A 59 3.94 -8.75 3.64
CA SER A 59 4.37 -9.14 4.98
C SER A 59 5.31 -8.13 5.62
N ASN A 60 5.99 -7.33 4.79
CA ASN A 60 6.89 -6.27 5.24
C ASN A 60 6.30 -4.90 4.88
N THR A 61 5.31 -4.46 5.65
CA THR A 61 5.11 -3.03 5.80
C THR A 61 6.25 -2.56 6.69
N ASN A 62 7.36 -2.09 6.09
CA ASN A 62 8.28 -1.21 6.80
C ASN A 62 7.49 0.07 7.10
N GLN A 63 6.58 -0.03 8.07
CA GLN A 63 5.86 1.08 8.66
C GLN A 63 6.93 1.97 9.25
N ASP A 64 6.93 3.21 8.77
CA ASP A 64 7.79 4.31 9.18
C ASP A 64 9.21 4.35 8.59
N ASN A 65 9.31 4.39 7.26
CA ASN A 65 10.05 5.51 6.67
C ASN A 65 9.20 6.77 6.85
N LYS A 66 8.98 7.18 8.10
CA LYS A 66 8.46 8.51 8.40
C LYS A 66 9.51 9.43 7.81
N MET A 67 9.22 9.98 6.63
CA MET A 67 10.04 10.96 5.96
C MET A 67 10.45 11.97 7.02
N ILE A 68 11.69 11.91 7.48
CA ILE A 68 12.08 12.75 8.61
C ILE A 68 12.05 14.16 8.02
N PRO A 69 11.11 15.04 8.40
CA PRO A 69 10.96 16.36 7.78
C PRO A 69 12.24 17.20 7.94
N ASP A 70 13.05 16.78 8.90
CA ASP A 70 14.39 17.24 9.21
C ASP A 70 15.29 17.29 7.97
N ILE A 71 15.35 16.26 7.12
CA ILE A 71 16.35 16.24 6.02
C ILE A 71 15.97 17.19 4.88
N SER A 72 14.69 17.26 4.50
CA SER A 72 14.26 18.07 3.36
C SER A 72 14.40 19.57 3.62
N SER A 73 14.21 19.98 4.89
CA SER A 73 14.34 21.38 5.33
C SER A 73 15.77 21.78 5.68
N ARG A 74 16.63 20.84 6.11
CA ARG A 74 18.04 21.10 6.47
C ARG A 74 19.04 20.87 5.35
N SER A 75 18.61 20.31 4.22
CA SER A 75 19.45 20.13 3.04
C SER A 75 19.89 21.47 2.45
N LEU A 76 21.13 21.54 1.94
CA LEU A 76 21.59 22.67 1.12
C LEU A 76 20.82 22.78 -0.21
N ALA A 77 20.17 21.71 -0.65
CA ALA A 77 19.21 21.73 -1.74
C ALA A 77 17.85 21.35 -1.15
N PRO A 78 17.09 22.28 -0.56
CA PRO A 78 15.85 21.96 0.14
C PRO A 78 14.71 21.66 -0.84
N TRP A 79 13.73 20.88 -0.38
CA TRP A 79 12.56 20.49 -1.17
C TRP A 79 11.29 20.35 -0.35
N ASP A 80 10.17 20.52 -1.05
CA ASP A 80 8.82 20.31 -0.52
C ASP A 80 8.23 19.04 -1.15
N TYR A 81 7.33 18.35 -0.45
CA TYR A 81 6.67 17.16 -1.00
C TYR A 81 5.31 17.49 -1.59
N SER A 82 5.08 17.08 -2.83
CA SER A 82 3.76 17.00 -3.45
C SER A 82 3.18 15.61 -3.22
N ILE A 83 1.90 15.53 -2.84
CA ILE A 83 1.24 14.26 -2.54
C ILE A 83 0.43 13.81 -3.76
N ASP A 84 0.83 12.68 -4.36
CA ASP A 84 0.16 12.00 -5.47
C ASP A 84 -0.72 10.87 -4.90
N GLU A 85 -2.04 11.09 -4.89
CA GLU A 85 -3.03 10.12 -4.43
C GLU A 85 -3.81 9.53 -5.63
N ASP A 86 -3.86 8.20 -5.69
CA ASP A 86 -4.64 7.47 -6.69
C ASP A 86 -5.32 6.25 -6.04
N HIS A 87 -6.64 6.34 -5.83
CA HIS A 87 -7.45 5.31 -5.19
C HIS A 87 -7.45 3.97 -5.94
N ASN A 88 -7.09 3.98 -7.22
CA ASN A 88 -6.98 2.79 -8.04
C ASN A 88 -5.53 2.28 -8.13
N ARG A 89 -4.62 2.75 -7.26
CA ARG A 89 -3.21 2.35 -7.27
C ARG A 89 -2.76 1.85 -5.90
N PHE A 90 -1.81 0.92 -5.91
CA PHE A 90 -0.99 0.59 -4.75
C PHE A 90 0.48 0.93 -5.03
N PRO A 91 1.17 1.69 -4.16
CA PRO A 91 0.63 2.39 -3.01
C PRO A 91 -0.35 3.50 -3.42
N HIS A 92 -1.36 3.74 -2.57
CA HIS A 92 -2.39 4.75 -2.79
C HIS A 92 -1.76 6.14 -2.83
N VAL A 93 -0.95 6.45 -1.82
CA VAL A 93 -0.31 7.74 -1.62
C VAL A 93 1.19 7.62 -1.95
N ILE A 94 1.70 8.54 -2.75
CA ILE A 94 3.11 8.67 -3.08
C ILE A 94 3.51 10.13 -2.82
N ALA A 95 4.58 10.35 -2.06
CA ALA A 95 5.17 11.67 -1.90
C ALA A 95 6.26 11.89 -2.96
N ASP A 96 6.13 12.95 -3.76
CA ASP A 96 7.08 13.32 -4.82
C ASP A 96 7.75 14.66 -4.47
N ALA A 97 9.08 14.68 -4.42
CA ALA A 97 9.83 15.87 -4.04
C ALA A 97 9.86 16.92 -5.15
N THR A 98 9.64 18.18 -4.77
CA THR A 98 9.71 19.35 -5.64
C THR A 98 10.92 20.19 -5.26
N CYS A 99 11.92 20.21 -6.14
CA CYS A 99 13.17 20.93 -5.91
C CYS A 99 13.04 22.42 -6.22
N ARG A 100 13.72 23.25 -5.42
CA ARG A 100 14.04 24.62 -5.81
C ARG A 100 15.18 24.60 -6.85
N PRO A 101 15.34 25.64 -7.71
CA PRO A 101 16.35 25.62 -8.77
C PRO A 101 17.80 25.77 -8.27
N ARG A 102 18.00 26.39 -7.10
CA ARG A 102 19.31 26.74 -6.55
C ARG A 102 19.50 26.13 -5.17
N CYS A 103 20.75 25.89 -4.81
CA CYS A 103 21.11 25.52 -3.44
C CYS A 103 21.11 26.76 -2.54
N VAL A 104 21.15 26.53 -1.23
CA VAL A 104 21.36 27.57 -0.22
C VAL A 104 22.78 27.46 0.34
N ASN A 105 23.37 28.58 0.75
CA ASN A 105 24.66 28.64 1.43
C ASN A 105 24.48 28.59 2.95
N LEU A 106 25.58 28.74 3.70
CA LEU A 106 25.58 28.71 5.17
C LEU A 106 24.78 29.85 5.81
N ASP A 107 24.60 30.96 5.08
CA ASP A 107 23.81 32.12 5.52
C ASP A 107 22.32 31.98 5.15
N GLY A 108 21.91 30.84 4.58
CA GLY A 108 20.55 30.59 4.11
C GLY A 108 20.16 31.31 2.82
N GLN A 109 21.12 31.94 2.13
CA GLN A 109 20.91 32.65 0.87
C GLN A 109 21.10 31.72 -0.32
N LEU A 110 20.44 32.02 -1.45
CA LEU A 110 20.60 31.22 -2.67
C LEU A 110 22.03 31.33 -3.22
N ASP A 111 22.69 30.20 -3.43
CA ASP A 111 23.99 30.14 -4.09
C ASP A 111 23.79 29.92 -5.61
N HIS A 112 23.98 31.01 -6.37
CA HIS A 112 23.87 30.99 -7.83
C HIS A 112 24.99 30.23 -8.54
N ARG A 113 26.06 29.87 -7.82
CA ARG A 113 27.17 29.06 -8.34
C ARG A 113 26.85 27.58 -8.36
N LEU A 114 25.75 27.16 -7.71
CA LEU A 114 25.32 25.78 -7.59
C LEU A 114 23.91 25.59 -8.15
N ASN A 115 23.56 24.34 -8.47
CA ASN A 115 22.22 23.95 -8.90
C ASN A 115 21.66 22.91 -7.95
N SER A 116 20.38 23.05 -7.61
CA SER A 116 19.64 21.99 -6.94
C SER A 116 18.95 21.14 -8.01
N VAL A 117 19.18 19.82 -7.97
CA VAL A 117 18.70 18.87 -8.98
C VAL A 117 17.94 17.70 -8.34
N PRO A 118 16.89 17.20 -8.99
CA PRO A 118 16.08 16.09 -8.46
C PRO A 118 16.82 14.76 -8.53
N ILE A 119 16.74 13.98 -7.44
CA ILE A 119 17.12 12.57 -7.41
C ILE A 119 15.89 11.74 -7.75
N LYS A 120 15.94 11.02 -8.87
CA LYS A 120 14.82 10.23 -9.37
C LYS A 120 14.99 8.74 -9.06
N GLN A 121 13.89 8.08 -8.77
CA GLN A 121 13.82 6.62 -8.54
C GLN A 121 12.67 6.03 -9.35
N GLU A 122 12.92 4.90 -10.01
CA GLU A 122 11.86 4.07 -10.59
C GLU A 122 11.31 3.13 -9.52
N ILE A 123 9.99 3.19 -9.32
CA ILE A 123 9.25 2.31 -8.41
C ILE A 123 8.19 1.52 -9.16
N LEU A 124 7.83 0.37 -8.60
CA LEU A 124 6.73 -0.45 -9.10
C LEU A 124 5.44 -0.05 -8.41
N VAL A 125 4.38 0.13 -9.19
CA VAL A 125 3.02 0.40 -8.70
C VAL A 125 2.04 -0.59 -9.32
N LEU A 126 1.02 -0.98 -8.56
CA LEU A 126 -0.07 -1.83 -9.05
C LEU A 126 -1.29 -0.96 -9.32
N ARG A 127 -1.72 -0.89 -10.56
CA ARG A 127 -2.96 -0.20 -10.95
C ARG A 127 -4.11 -1.19 -11.07
N ARG A 128 -5.21 -0.89 -10.39
CA ARG A 128 -6.47 -1.62 -10.43
C ARG A 128 -7.19 -1.29 -11.74
N GLU A 129 -7.51 -2.31 -12.51
CA GLU A 129 -8.20 -2.20 -13.80
C GLU A 129 -9.39 -3.18 -13.84
N GLN A 130 -10.53 -2.74 -14.37
CA GLN A 130 -11.66 -3.62 -14.64
C GLN A 130 -11.55 -4.18 -16.06
N LYS A 131 -11.38 -5.50 -16.20
CA LYS A 131 -11.37 -6.18 -17.51
C LYS A 131 -12.56 -7.13 -17.59
N GLY A 132 -13.59 -6.70 -18.33
CA GLY A 132 -14.88 -7.38 -18.33
C GLY A 132 -15.45 -7.40 -16.91
N CYS A 133 -15.73 -8.59 -16.39
CA CYS A 133 -16.20 -8.76 -15.02
C CYS A 133 -15.08 -8.95 -13.98
N HIS A 134 -13.83 -9.08 -14.40
CA HIS A 134 -12.74 -9.39 -13.49
C HIS A 134 -12.04 -8.10 -13.06
N GLN A 135 -11.90 -7.93 -11.75
CA GLN A 135 -10.95 -6.97 -11.21
C GLN A 135 -9.54 -7.54 -11.44
N THR A 136 -8.76 -6.83 -12.24
CA THR A 136 -7.38 -7.17 -12.55
C THR A 136 -6.44 -6.10 -12.02
N TYR A 137 -5.16 -6.45 -11.90
CA TYR A 137 -4.11 -5.50 -11.57
C TYR A 137 -3.07 -5.49 -12.68
N ARG A 138 -2.62 -4.29 -13.05
CA ARG A 138 -1.51 -4.06 -13.96
C ARG A 138 -0.32 -3.58 -13.16
N LEU A 139 0.84 -4.20 -13.37
CA LEU A 139 2.10 -3.73 -12.84
C LEU A 139 2.64 -2.62 -13.76
N GLU A 140 2.94 -1.47 -13.18
CA GLU A 140 3.45 -0.28 -13.87
C GLU A 140 4.76 0.18 -13.22
N LYS A 141 5.62 0.79 -14.03
CA LYS A 141 6.80 1.53 -13.57
C LYS A 141 6.45 3.00 -13.46
N LYS A 142 6.76 3.62 -12.33
CA LYS A 142 6.58 5.05 -12.10
C LYS A 142 7.90 5.65 -11.64
N THR A 143 8.32 6.71 -12.30
CA THR A 143 9.47 7.51 -11.84
C THR A 143 8.97 8.57 -10.87
N ILE A 144 9.58 8.63 -9.69
CA ILE A 144 9.30 9.63 -8.64
C ILE A 144 10.57 10.39 -8.31
N THR A 145 10.44 11.60 -7.77
CA THR A 145 11.56 12.31 -7.14
C THR A 145 11.56 12.02 -5.65
N VAL A 146 12.65 11.47 -5.12
CA VAL A 146 12.75 11.12 -3.70
C VAL A 146 13.28 12.27 -2.83
N GLY A 147 14.02 13.19 -3.46
CA GLY A 147 14.62 14.36 -2.83
C GLY A 147 15.48 15.12 -3.85
N CYS A 148 16.24 16.09 -3.36
CA CYS A 148 17.09 16.94 -4.19
C CYS A 148 18.53 16.91 -3.68
N THR A 149 19.47 17.17 -4.57
CA THR A 149 20.89 17.28 -4.22
C THR A 149 21.50 18.53 -4.85
N CYS A 150 22.57 19.02 -4.23
CA CYS A 150 23.30 20.17 -4.70
C CYS A 150 24.47 19.75 -5.57
N VAL A 151 24.58 20.32 -6.77
CA VAL A 151 25.65 20.00 -7.72
C VAL A 151 26.30 21.26 -8.26
N THR A 152 27.57 21.14 -8.64
CA THR A 152 28.26 22.17 -9.42
C THR A 152 27.74 22.19 -10.86
N PRO A 153 27.59 23.36 -11.50
CA PRO A 153 27.25 23.47 -12.90
C PRO A 153 28.27 22.73 -13.79
N LEU A 154 27.80 22.18 -14.90
CA LEU A 154 28.68 21.62 -15.93
C LEU A 154 29.49 22.75 -16.56
N ILE A 155 30.78 22.84 -16.22
CA ILE A 155 31.72 23.73 -16.89
C ILE A 155 32.04 23.09 -18.24
N ARG A 156 31.40 23.57 -19.31
CA ARG A 156 31.85 23.24 -20.68
C ARG A 156 33.05 24.13 -20.98
N HIS A 157 34.26 23.59 -20.92
CA HIS A 157 35.39 24.21 -21.59
C HIS A 157 35.07 24.20 -23.09
N GLN A 158 34.89 25.38 -23.70
CA GLN A 158 34.94 25.50 -25.15
C GLN A 158 36.38 25.15 -25.56
N ALA A 159 36.54 24.00 -26.19
CA ALA A 159 37.76 23.64 -26.90
C ALA A 159 37.80 24.35 -28.26
#